data_AF-A0A7L3X0I2-F1
#
_entry.id   AF-A0A7L3X0I2-F1
#
_cell.length_a   1.000
_cell.length_b   1.000
_cell.length_c   1.000
_cell.angle_alpha   90.00
_cell.angle_beta   90.00
_cell.angle_gamma   90.00
#
_symmetry.space_group_name_H-M   'P 1'
#
loop_
_entity.id
_entity.type
_entity.pdbx_description
1 polymer ?
#
loop_
_entity_poly.entity_id
_entity_poly.type
_entity_poly.pdbx_seq_one_letter_code
_entity_poly.pdbx_strand_id
1 'polypeptide(L)'
;MASQAEILNDGRFSCVTRDPRFWEMPEKERKIKIDKRFRAMFHDKKFKLKYTVDKRGRPVNYTSTENLRKFYALSESDSDISEDDSEGHTERKKKKKKAKPKGETDS
;
A
#
# COMPACT_ATOMS: atom_id res chain seq x y z
N MET A 1 0.53 23.89 -14.06
CA MET A 1 0.53 23.97 -12.58
C MET A 1 1.72 24.82 -12.19
N ALA A 2 1.51 25.84 -11.36
CA ALA A 2 2.61 26.67 -10.86
C ALA A 2 3.60 25.81 -10.06
N SER A 3 4.88 26.11 -10.16
CA SER A 3 5.91 25.40 -9.40
C SER A 3 5.84 25.79 -7.92
N GLN A 4 6.19 24.88 -7.00
CA GLN A 4 6.17 25.16 -5.56
C GLN A 4 6.97 26.45 -5.23
N ALA A 5 8.08 26.68 -5.93
CA ALA A 5 8.91 27.86 -5.78
C ALA A 5 8.19 29.18 -6.13
N GLU A 6 7.30 29.18 -7.14
CA GLU A 6 6.47 30.36 -7.47
C GLU A 6 5.47 30.67 -6.36
N ILE A 7 4.87 29.64 -5.75
CA ILE A 7 3.89 29.79 -4.66
C ILE A 7 4.58 30.32 -3.39
N LEU A 8 5.81 29.86 -3.12
CA LEU A 8 6.60 30.32 -1.97
C LEU A 8 7.05 31.78 -2.09
N ASN A 9 7.30 32.24 -3.33
CA ASN A 9 7.70 33.62 -3.61
C ASN A 9 6.52 34.60 -3.70
N ASP A 10 5.28 34.10 -3.83
CA ASP A 10 4.08 34.95 -3.83
C ASP A 10 3.77 35.44 -2.40
N GLY A 11 3.79 36.76 -2.21
CA GLY A 11 3.47 37.40 -0.93
C GLY A 11 2.10 37.00 -0.37
N ARG A 12 1.13 36.68 -1.24
CA ARG A 12 -0.21 36.23 -0.84
C ARG A 12 -0.21 34.89 -0.11
N PHE A 13 0.73 33.99 -0.43
CA PHE A 13 0.80 32.64 0.14
C PHE A 13 1.94 32.46 1.16
N SER A 14 2.70 33.51 1.44
CA SER A 14 3.82 33.50 2.39
C SER A 14 3.47 32.93 3.79
N CYS A 15 2.23 33.13 4.25
CA CYS A 15 1.75 32.63 5.54
C CYS A 15 1.42 31.12 5.54
N VAL A 16 1.02 30.56 4.40
CA VAL A 16 0.51 29.17 4.28
C VAL A 16 1.55 28.13 4.67
N THR A 17 2.83 28.43 4.47
CA THR A 17 3.92 27.49 4.77
C THR A 17 4.28 27.46 6.26
N ARG A 18 4.07 28.58 6.96
CA ARG A 18 4.46 28.78 8.35
C ARG A 18 3.33 28.51 9.32
N ASP A 19 2.08 28.73 8.90
CA ASP A 19 0.92 28.55 9.76
C ASP A 19 0.54 27.05 9.85
N PRO A 20 0.57 26.47 11.07
CA PRO A 20 0.26 25.05 11.29
C PRO A 20 -1.18 24.69 10.88
N ARG A 21 -2.08 25.67 10.74
CA ARG A 21 -3.43 25.45 10.22
C ARG A 21 -3.43 24.87 8.81
N PHE A 22 -2.43 25.20 7.99
CA PHE A 22 -2.31 24.74 6.61
C PHE A 22 -1.36 23.54 6.47
N TRP A 23 -0.82 23.02 7.56
CA TRP A 23 -0.05 21.78 7.50
C TRP A 23 -0.97 20.61 7.20
N GLU A 24 -0.60 19.84 6.18
CA GLU A 24 -1.29 18.61 5.86
C GLU A 24 -1.08 17.59 6.99
N MET A 25 -2.15 16.87 7.32
CA MET A 25 -2.10 15.81 8.31
C MET A 25 -1.07 14.73 7.91
N PRO A 26 -0.14 14.33 8.80
CA PRO A 26 0.86 13.32 8.51
C PRO A 26 0.25 12.02 7.98
N GLU A 27 0.92 11.35 7.05
CA GLU A 27 0.38 10.13 6.43
C GLU A 27 0.06 9.02 7.44
N LYS A 28 0.85 8.94 8.53
CA LYS A 28 0.67 7.95 9.59
C LYS A 28 -0.66 8.13 10.33
N GLU A 29 -1.13 9.36 10.47
CA GLU A 29 -2.40 9.70 11.09
C GLU A 29 -3.54 9.62 10.08
N ARG A 30 -3.24 9.94 8.81
CA ARG A 30 -4.20 9.85 7.70
C ARG A 30 -4.60 8.42 7.36
N LYS A 31 -3.69 7.46 7.50
CA LYS A 31 -3.90 6.06 7.10
C LYS A 31 -4.33 5.18 8.27
N ILE A 32 -5.36 4.36 8.06
CA ILE A 32 -5.94 3.45 9.05
C ILE A 32 -5.27 2.07 8.96
N LYS A 33 -5.04 1.40 10.09
CA LYS A 33 -4.51 0.02 10.09
C LYS A 33 -5.55 -0.97 9.57
N ILE A 34 -5.11 -1.90 8.72
CA ILE A 34 -5.96 -2.99 8.22
C ILE A 34 -6.06 -4.12 9.24
N ASP A 35 -7.28 -4.58 9.49
CA ASP A 35 -7.54 -5.83 10.21
C ASP A 35 -7.25 -7.04 9.30
N LYS A 36 -6.82 -8.16 9.90
CA LYS A 36 -6.42 -9.41 9.24
C LYS A 36 -7.49 -9.92 8.27
N ARG A 37 -8.77 -9.70 8.58
CA ARG A 37 -9.91 -10.14 7.76
C ARG A 37 -9.96 -9.48 6.38
N PHE A 38 -9.43 -8.26 6.25
CA PHE A 38 -9.55 -7.47 5.03
C PHE A 38 -8.28 -7.46 4.19
N ARG A 39 -7.25 -8.19 4.61
CA ARG A 39 -5.97 -8.27 3.90
C ARG A 39 -6.12 -8.82 2.48
N ALA A 40 -7.07 -9.73 2.29
CA ALA A 40 -7.37 -10.32 0.99
C ALA A 40 -7.86 -9.31 -0.07
N MET A 41 -8.35 -8.12 0.32
CA MET A 41 -8.85 -7.10 -0.61
C MET A 41 -7.80 -6.59 -1.60
N PHE A 42 -6.52 -6.65 -1.24
CA PHE A 42 -5.42 -6.20 -2.09
C PHE A 42 -4.96 -7.27 -3.09
N HIS A 43 -5.24 -8.54 -2.81
CA HIS A 43 -4.65 -9.68 -3.50
C HIS A 43 -5.68 -10.44 -4.34
N ASP A 44 -6.86 -10.68 -3.78
CA ASP A 44 -7.89 -11.49 -4.41
C ASP A 44 -8.50 -10.78 -5.63
N LYS A 45 -8.56 -11.49 -6.74
CA LYS A 45 -9.20 -11.02 -7.99
C LYS A 45 -10.67 -10.64 -7.80
N LYS A 46 -11.33 -11.20 -6.78
CA LYS A 46 -12.72 -10.88 -6.41
C LYS A 46 -12.92 -9.41 -6.05
N PHE A 47 -11.89 -8.73 -5.55
CA PHE A 47 -11.93 -7.32 -5.16
C PHE A 47 -11.20 -6.40 -6.14
N LYS A 48 -10.38 -6.95 -7.04
CA LYS A 48 -9.67 -6.22 -8.09
C LYS A 48 -10.59 -5.93 -9.28
N LEU A 49 -11.42 -4.90 -9.16
CA LEU A 49 -12.19 -4.36 -10.28
C LEU A 49 -11.46 -3.17 -10.92
N LYS A 50 -11.34 -3.19 -12.25
CA LYS A 50 -10.82 -2.09 -13.06
C LYS A 50 -11.95 -1.52 -13.92
N TYR A 51 -12.40 -0.31 -13.58
CA TYR A 51 -13.34 0.44 -14.40
C TYR A 51 -12.55 1.44 -15.24
N THR A 52 -12.74 1.40 -16.56
CA THR A 52 -12.09 2.33 -17.49
C THR A 52 -12.82 3.67 -17.58
N VAL A 53 -14.10 3.71 -17.20
CA VAL A 53 -14.97 4.87 -17.34
C VAL A 53 -15.81 5.06 -16.06
N ASP A 54 -15.88 6.31 -15.57
CA ASP A 54 -16.75 6.69 -14.44
C ASP A 54 -18.23 6.72 -14.84
N LYS A 55 -19.17 6.77 -13.87
CA LYS A 55 -20.61 6.97 -14.09
C LYS A 55 -20.93 8.19 -14.96
N ARG A 56 -20.02 9.16 -15.04
CA ARG A 56 -20.12 10.39 -15.84
C ARG A 56 -19.47 10.29 -17.22
N GLY A 57 -18.99 9.12 -17.63
CA GLY A 57 -18.37 8.93 -18.95
C GLY A 57 -16.91 9.39 -19.06
N ARG A 58 -16.30 9.89 -17.98
CA ARG A 58 -14.89 10.32 -18.01
C ARG A 58 -13.97 9.08 -17.96
N PRO A 59 -12.91 9.01 -18.79
CA PRO A 59 -11.93 7.95 -18.68
C PRO A 59 -11.20 8.05 -17.33
N VAL A 60 -11.05 6.90 -16.68
CA VAL A 60 -10.46 6.75 -15.35
C VAL A 60 -9.24 5.83 -15.44
N ASN A 61 -8.15 6.29 -14.85
CA ASN A 61 -6.89 5.54 -14.79
C ASN A 61 -6.62 4.89 -13.42
N TYR A 62 -7.49 5.11 -12.43
CA TYR A 62 -7.26 4.59 -11.08
C TYR A 62 -7.89 3.21 -10.88
N THR A 63 -7.16 2.32 -10.21
CA THR A 63 -7.63 0.98 -9.85
C THR A 63 -8.20 0.94 -8.42
N SER A 64 -9.03 -0.07 -8.13
CA SER A 64 -9.59 -0.31 -6.80
C SER A 64 -8.50 -0.46 -5.73
N THR A 65 -7.42 -1.18 -6.04
CA THR A 65 -6.28 -1.38 -5.15
C THR A 65 -5.52 -0.07 -4.88
N GLU A 66 -5.30 0.77 -5.89
CA GLU A 66 -4.69 2.09 -5.72
C GLU A 66 -5.50 3.01 -4.81
N ASN A 67 -6.83 2.95 -4.89
CA ASN A 67 -7.69 3.75 -4.01
C ASN A 67 -7.62 3.26 -2.57
N LEU A 68 -7.63 1.95 -2.32
CA LEU A 68 -7.49 1.38 -0.98
C LEU A 68 -6.13 1.73 -0.34
N ARG A 69 -5.05 1.77 -1.13
CA ARG A 69 -3.71 2.17 -0.66
C ARG A 69 -3.63 3.58 -0.09
N LYS A 70 -4.55 4.48 -0.47
CA LYS A 70 -4.59 5.85 0.06
C LYS A 70 -5.08 5.91 1.50
N PHE A 71 -6.01 5.02 1.86
CA PHE A 71 -6.70 5.05 3.15
C PHE A 71 -6.06 4.16 4.20
N TYR A 72 -5.35 3.12 3.77
CA TYR A 72 -4.85 2.11 4.69
C TYR A 72 -3.34 2.07 4.81
N ALA A 73 -2.86 1.83 6.03
CA ALA A 73 -1.47 1.59 6.34
C ALA A 73 -1.14 0.12 6.06
N LEU A 74 -0.48 -0.14 4.93
CA LEU A 74 0.05 -1.45 4.58
C LEU A 74 1.38 -1.65 5.29
N SER A 75 1.53 -2.78 6.01
CA SER A 75 2.85 -3.23 6.45
C SER A 75 3.66 -3.72 5.25
N GLU A 76 4.97 -3.56 5.25
CA GLU A 76 5.87 -3.94 4.14
C GLU A 76 5.68 -5.39 3.64
N SER A 77 5.22 -6.30 4.50
CA SER A 77 4.89 -7.69 4.13
C SER A 77 3.65 -7.84 3.23
N ASP A 78 2.84 -6.80 3.06
CA ASP A 78 1.57 -6.79 2.30
C ASP A 78 1.71 -6.08 0.95
N SER A 79 2.78 -5.31 0.77
CA SER A 79 3.05 -4.52 -0.43
C SER A 79 3.71 -5.31 -1.58
N ASP A 80 4.41 -6.42 -1.28
CA ASP A 80 5.25 -7.13 -2.26
C ASP A 80 4.59 -8.32 -2.98
N ILE A 81 3.34 -8.68 -2.65
CA ILE A 81 2.62 -9.74 -3.37
C ILE A 81 1.75 -9.08 -4.46
N SER A 82 2.42 -8.49 -5.43
CA SER A 82 1.83 -8.15 -6.73
C SER A 82 2.31 -9.19 -7.73
N GLU A 83 1.96 -10.46 -7.52
CA GLU A 83 2.09 -11.47 -8.56
C GLU A 83 1.02 -11.18 -9.62
N ASP A 84 1.52 -10.59 -10.70
CA ASP A 84 1.04 -10.76 -12.06
C ASP A 84 0.40 -12.14 -12.22
N ASP A 85 -0.85 -12.14 -12.67
CA ASP A 85 -1.58 -13.34 -13.04
C ASP A 85 -1.01 -13.83 -14.38
N SER A 86 0.19 -14.42 -14.31
CA SER A 86 0.66 -15.36 -15.32
C SER A 86 0.45 -16.77 -14.77
N GLU A 87 -0.12 -17.59 -15.63
CA GLU A 87 -0.72 -18.89 -15.33
C GLU A 87 0.24 -19.87 -14.64
N GLY A 88 -0.31 -20.70 -13.76
CA GLY A 88 0.20 -22.04 -13.46
C GLY A 88 1.31 -22.14 -12.42
N HIS A 89 0.97 -22.57 -11.21
CA HIS A 89 1.52 -23.81 -10.64
C HIS A 89 0.87 -24.12 -9.30
N THR A 90 -0.02 -25.10 -9.30
CA THR A 90 -0.36 -25.84 -8.10
C THR A 90 0.76 -26.86 -7.81
N GLU A 91 1.05 -26.94 -6.52
CA GLU A 91 1.58 -28.08 -5.77
C GLU A 91 3.10 -28.23 -5.49
N ARG A 92 3.32 -28.47 -4.19
CA ARG A 92 4.36 -29.31 -3.53
C ARG A 92 5.63 -28.63 -3.04
N LYS A 93 5.58 -28.17 -1.78
CA LYS A 93 6.73 -28.33 -0.86
C LYS A 93 6.32 -29.04 0.43
N LYS A 94 6.56 -30.36 0.45
CA LYS A 94 6.64 -31.18 1.68
C LYS A 94 8.04 -31.04 2.29
N LYS A 95 8.06 -30.61 3.57
CA LYS A 95 8.92 -31.03 4.69
C LYS A 95 10.43 -31.31 4.44
N LYS A 96 11.31 -30.50 5.06
CA LYS A 96 12.55 -30.94 5.75
C LYS A 96 12.70 -30.11 7.03
N LYS A 97 12.30 -30.69 8.17
CA LYS A 97 13.13 -31.32 9.24
C LYS A 97 13.89 -30.29 10.10
N LYS A 98 13.45 -30.22 11.36
CA LYS A 98 14.00 -29.45 12.47
C LYS A 98 15.42 -29.94 12.82
N ALA A 99 16.31 -29.00 13.04
CA ALA A 99 17.56 -29.18 13.77
C ALA A 99 17.29 -29.36 15.27
N LYS A 100 18.07 -30.23 15.92
CA LYS A 100 18.39 -30.17 17.35
C LYS A 100 19.85 -30.60 17.54
N PRO A 101 20.70 -29.79 18.19
CA PRO A 101 21.94 -30.26 18.79
C PRO A 101 21.71 -30.53 20.30
N LYS A 102 22.20 -31.67 20.75
CA LYS A 102 22.52 -32.05 22.14
C LYS A 102 23.56 -33.16 21.99
N GLY A 103 24.70 -33.23 22.64
CA GLY A 103 25.37 -32.48 23.70
C GLY A 103 26.64 -33.30 24.01
N GLU A 104 27.68 -32.63 24.50
CA GLU A 104 28.99 -33.19 24.88
C GLU A 104 28.89 -34.28 25.96
N THR A 105 29.82 -35.25 25.97
CA THR A 105 30.52 -35.78 27.16
C THR A 105 31.55 -36.87 26.81
N ASP A 106 32.77 -36.65 27.30
CA ASP A 106 33.84 -37.55 27.78
C ASP A 106 34.10 -38.95 27.20
N SER A 107 35.33 -39.14 26.70
CA SER A 107 36.24 -40.26 27.00
C SER A 107 37.67 -39.88 26.65
#